data_AF-A0A9E0A5J1-F1
#
_entry.id   AF-A0A9E0A5J1-F1
#
_cell.length_a   1.000
_cell.length_b   1.000
_cell.length_c   1.000
_cell.angle_alpha   90.00
_cell.angle_beta   90.00
_cell.angle_gamma   90.00
#
_symmetry.space_group_name_H-M   'P 1'
#
loop_
_entity.id
_entity.type
_entity.pdbx_description
1 polymer ?
#
loop_
_entity_poly.entity_id
_entity_poly.type
_entity_poly.pdbx_seq_one_letter_code
_entity_poly.pdbx_strand_id
1 'polypeptide(L)' 'MNAFELSLIVGIVLLLIAWIFVLTDILRNRFPERNMWIIYLIITPPLAVLVYPIVRERLLRNARK' A
#
# COMPACT_ATOMS: atom_id res chain seq x y z
N MET A 1 27.62 9.40 9.18
CA MET A 1 26.28 9.35 8.54
C MET A 1 25.59 10.66 8.87
N ASN A 2 25.25 11.45 7.87
CA ASN A 2 24.61 12.75 8.08
C ASN A 2 23.15 12.56 8.49
N ALA A 3 22.58 13.51 9.24
CA ALA A 3 21.18 13.44 9.69
C ALA A 3 20.20 13.22 8.52
N PHE A 4 20.50 13.82 7.37
CA PHE A 4 19.75 13.66 6.12
C PHE A 4 19.73 12.20 5.61
N GLU A 5 20.88 11.54 5.60
CA GLU A 5 20.99 10.12 5.19
C GLU A 5 20.18 9.23 6.11
N LEU A 6 20.23 9.54 7.42
CA LEU A 6 19.50 8.81 8.45
C LEU A 6 17.98 8.98 8.27
N SER A 7 17.49 10.19 7.99
CA SER A 7 16.08 10.45 7.68
C SER A 7 15.61 9.73 6.41
N LEU A 8 16.42 9.69 5.35
CA LEU A 8 16.10 8.97 4.12
C LEU A 8 15.98 7.46 4.35
N ILE A 9 16.94 6.88 5.08
CA ILE A 9 16.93 5.45 5.42
C ILE A 9 15.65 5.11 6.20
N VAL A 10 15.33 5.89 7.22
CA VAL A 10 14.10 5.69 8.03
C VAL A 10 12.86 5.80 7.16
N GLY A 11 12.77 6.80 6.28
CA GLY A 11 11.64 6.97 5.37
C GLY A 11 11.45 5.80 4.41
N ILE A 12 12.54 5.29 3.82
CA ILE A 12 12.51 4.13 2.93
C ILE A 12 12.06 2.88 3.68
N VAL A 13 12.60 2.65 4.88
CA VAL A 13 12.23 1.49 5.71
C VAL A 13 10.74 1.52 6.05
N LEU A 14 10.22 2.67 6.49
CA LEU A 14 8.80 2.84 6.79
C LEU A 14 7.92 2.62 5.56
N LEU A 15 8.31 3.16 4.41
CA LEU A 15 7.61 2.95 3.15
C LEU A 15 7.56 1.45 2.80
N LEU A 16 8.67 0.73 2.91
CA LEU A 16 8.74 -0.70 2.61
C LEU A 16 7.86 -1.53 3.56
N ILE A 17 7.86 -1.22 4.85
CA ILE A 17 6.99 -1.89 5.84
C ILE A 17 5.52 -1.67 5.48
N ALA A 18 5.14 -0.43 5.22
CA ALA A 18 3.77 -0.08 4.87
C ALA A 18 3.34 -0.70 3.52
N TRP A 19 4.27 -0.78 2.56
CA TRP A 19 4.07 -1.45 1.28
C TRP A 19 3.78 -2.95 1.45
N ILE A 20 4.55 -3.67 2.27
CA ILE A 20 4.32 -5.08 2.59
C ILE A 20 2.96 -5.27 3.26
N PHE A 21 2.58 -4.37 4.17
CA PHE A 21 1.28 -4.41 4.85
C PHE A 21 0.12 -4.29 3.87
N VAL A 22 0.17 -3.29 2.98
CA VAL A 22 -0.86 -3.06 1.97
C VAL A 22 -0.92 -4.22 0.98
N LEU A 23 0.22 -4.72 0.52
CA LEU A 23 0.28 -5.91 -0.35
C LEU A 23 -0.39 -7.11 0.31
N THR A 24 -0.06 -7.38 1.58
CA THR A 24 -0.62 -8.50 2.34
C THR A 24 -2.14 -8.37 2.49
N ASP A 25 -2.64 -7.18 2.80
CA ASP A 25 -4.08 -6.94 2.93
C ASP A 25 -4.82 -7.10 1.59
N ILE A 26 -4.23 -6.65 0.48
CA ILE A 26 -4.78 -6.84 -0.88
C ILE A 26 -4.81 -8.32 -1.26
N LEU A 27 -3.76 -9.09 -0.94
CA LEU A 27 -3.70 -10.51 -1.26
C LEU A 27 -4.68 -11.34 -0.41
N ARG A 28 -4.86 -10.96 0.86
CA ARG A 28 -5.76 -11.65 1.78
C ARG A 28 -7.23 -11.37 1.49
N ASN A 29 -7.57 -10.15 1.07
CA ASN A 29 -8.95 -9.76 0.81
C ASN A 29 -9.30 -9.94 -0.68
N ARG A 30 -10.47 -10.53 -0.95
CA ARG A 30 -10.99 -10.68 -2.31
C ARG A 30 -11.91 -9.50 -2.60
N PHE A 31 -11.52 -8.62 -3.53
CA PHE A 31 -12.38 -7.57 -4.09
C PHE A 31 -12.18 -7.46 -5.60
N PRO A 32 -13.16 -6.96 -6.38
CA PRO A 32 -13.14 -7.03 -7.84
C PRO A 32 -11.92 -6.37 -8.48
N GLU A 33 -11.50 -5.24 -7.94
CA GLU A 33 -10.40 -4.42 -8.48
C GLU A 33 -9.01 -4.88 -8.00
N ARG A 34 -8.89 -6.04 -7.36
CA ARG A 34 -7.63 -6.52 -6.72
C ARG A 34 -6.43 -6.44 -7.63
N ASN A 35 -6.55 -6.92 -8.87
CA ASN A 35 -5.44 -6.95 -9.81
C ASN A 35 -4.97 -5.54 -10.20
N MET A 36 -5.89 -4.58 -10.35
CA MET A 36 -5.55 -3.17 -10.57
C MET A 36 -4.77 -2.60 -9.39
N TRP A 37 -5.19 -2.92 -8.16
CA TRP A 37 -4.51 -2.47 -6.96
C TRP A 37 -3.11 -3.04 -6.80
N ILE A 38 -2.89 -4.31 -7.15
CA ILE A 38 -1.54 -4.91 -7.17
C ILE A 38 -0.64 -4.18 -8.17
N ILE A 39 -1.15 -3.90 -9.38
CA ILE A 39 -0.40 -3.15 -10.39
C ILE A 39 -0.07 -1.73 -9.90
N TYR A 40 -1.04 -1.03 -9.34
CA TYR A 40 -0.86 0.32 -8.80
C TYR A 40 0.17 0.37 -7.66
N LEU A 41 0.18 -0.67 -6.81
CA LEU A 41 1.13 -0.82 -5.71
C LEU A 41 2.57 -1.07 -6.19
N ILE A 42 2.76 -1.66 -7.37
CA ILE A 42 4.09 -1.87 -7.98
C ILE A 42 4.58 -0.63 -8.72
N ILE A 43 3.71 0.02 -9.51
CA ILE A 43 4.08 1.18 -10.33
C ILE A 43 4.33 2.41 -9.46
N THR A 44 3.49 2.62 -8.44
CA THR A 44 3.55 3.79 -7.55
C THR A 44 3.41 3.40 -6.08
N PRO A 45 4.44 2.75 -5.48
CA PRO A 45 4.40 2.30 -4.09
C PRO A 45 4.01 3.39 -3.08
N PRO A 46 4.59 4.62 -3.12
CA PRO A 46 4.26 5.65 -2.13
C PRO A 46 2.78 6.07 -2.19
N LEU A 47 2.26 6.30 -3.39
CA LEU A 47 0.87 6.72 -3.57
C LEU A 47 -0.11 5.60 -3.21
N ALA A 48 0.19 4.36 -3.63
CA ALA A 48 -0.65 3.22 -3.31
C ALA A 48 -0.75 3.00 -1.79
N VAL A 49 0.37 3.12 -1.07
CA VAL A 49 0.40 2.98 0.39
C VAL A 49 -0.40 4.08 1.10
N LEU A 50 -0.42 5.30 0.57
CA LEU A 50 -1.18 6.41 1.14
C LEU A 50 -2.67 6.35 0.80
N VAL A 51 -3.02 5.97 -0.43
CA VAL A 51 -4.41 6.01 -0.93
C VAL A 51 -5.20 4.76 -0.53
N TYR A 52 -4.56 3.58 -0.54
CA TYR A 52 -5.24 2.31 -0.29
C TYR A 52 -6.04 2.31 1.03
N PRO A 53 -5.51 2.76 2.19
CA PRO A 53 -6.25 2.76 3.45
C PRO A 53 -7.56 3.58 3.39
N ILE A 54 -7.57 4.68 2.61
CA ILE A 54 -8.71 5.59 2.49
C ILE A 54 -9.85 4.93 1.72
N VAL A 55 -9.52 4.16 0.67
CA VAL A 55 -10.51 3.52 -0.21
C VAL A 55 -10.80 2.07 0.17
N ARG A 56 -9.97 1.46 1.03
CA ARG A 56 -10.08 0.07 1.49
C ARG A 56 -11.48 -0.30 1.96
N GLU A 57 -12.08 0.54 2.80
CA GLU A 57 -13.43 0.24 3.31
C GLU A 57 -14.50 0.20 2.22
N ARG A 58 -14.35 1.02 1.18
CA ARG A 58 -15.27 1.02 0.03
C ARG A 58 -15.06 -0.23 -0.80
N LEU A 59 -13.80 -0.62 -1.06
CA LEU A 59 -13.46 -1.85 -1.79
C LEU A 59 -14.03 -3.09 -1.10
N LEU A 60 -13.85 -3.21 0.22
CA LEU A 60 -14.38 -4.34 1.00
C LEU A 60 -15.90 -4.33 1.16
N ARG A 61 -16.55 -3.16 1.07
CA ARG A 61 -18.01 -3.06 1.01
C ARG A 61 -18.54 -3.53 -0.34
N ASN A 62 -17.90 -3.13 -1.43
CA ASN A 62 -18.27 -3.53 -2.79
C ASN A 62 -18.09 -5.03 -3.00
N ALA A 63 -17.08 -5.64 -2.39
CA ALA A 63 -16.85 -7.09 -2.46
C ALA A 63 -17.90 -7.95 -1.76
N ARG A 64 -18.70 -7.37 -0.86
CA ARG A 64 -19.76 -8.06 -0.11
C ARG A 64 -21.16 -7.87 -0.71
N LYS A 65 -21.29 -7.03 -1.73
CA LYS A 65 -22.50 -6.91 -2.55
C LYS A 65 -22.42 -7.89 -3.71
#